data_AF-A0A1C6GY88-F1
#
_entry.id   AF-A0A1C6GY88-F1
#
_cell.length_a   1.000
_cell.length_b   1.000
_cell.length_c   1.000
_cell.angle_alpha   90.00
_cell.angle_beta   90.00
_cell.angle_gamma   90.00
#
_symmetry.space_group_name_H-M   'P 1'
#
loop_
_entity.id
_entity.type
_entity.pdbx_description
1 polymer ?
#
loop_
_entity_poly.entity_id
_entity_poly.type
_entity_poly.pdbx_seq_one_letter_code
_entity_poly.pdbx_strand_id
1 'polypeptide(L)'
;MNEIGAKYGKTAAQTALRYMIQKNIVVIPKSVHIEWMAQNFDVFDFALDHFDMQRIAALDERESAFFSHYDPETVEFLTGLVK
;
A
#
# COMPACT_ATOMS: atom_id res chain seq x y z
N MET A 1 2.25 10.46 -4.50
CA MET A 1 1.36 10.18 -3.35
C MET A 1 1.11 11.40 -2.46
N ASN A 2 2.15 12.09 -1.97
CA ASN A 2 1.98 13.26 -1.08
C ASN A 2 1.05 14.35 -1.67
N GLU A 3 1.22 14.70 -2.94
CA GLU A 3 0.36 15.69 -3.62
C GLU A 3 -1.12 15.29 -3.64
N ILE A 4 -1.41 14.01 -3.92
CA ILE A 4 -2.78 13.48 -3.95
C ILE A 4 -3.36 13.51 -2.55
N GLY A 5 -2.61 13.05 -1.53
CA GLY A 5 -3.06 13.09 -0.14
C GLY A 5 -3.35 14.51 0.36
N ALA A 6 -2.50 15.47 -0.01
CA ALA A 6 -2.66 16.88 0.39
C ALA A 6 -4.00 17.48 -0.07
N LYS A 7 -4.52 17.09 -1.25
CA LYS A 7 -5.86 17.48 -1.74
C LYS A 7 -6.98 17.10 -0.77
N TYR A 8 -6.79 16.03 0.00
CA TYR A 8 -7.77 15.50 0.96
C TYR A 8 -7.39 15.81 2.41
N GLY A 9 -6.29 16.52 2.66
CA GLY A 9 -5.76 16.72 4.02
C GLY A 9 -5.26 15.42 4.68
N LYS A 10 -4.85 14.43 3.87
CA LYS A 10 -4.43 13.09 4.33
C LYS A 10 -2.97 12.83 3.99
N THR A 11 -2.33 11.91 4.71
CA THR A 11 -0.94 11.52 4.45
C THR A 11 -0.83 10.60 3.23
N ALA A 12 0.38 10.43 2.68
CA ALA A 12 0.61 9.44 1.63
C ALA A 12 0.25 8.01 2.05
N ALA A 13 0.47 7.65 3.33
CA ALA A 13 0.09 6.35 3.86
C ALA A 13 -1.44 6.16 3.83
N GLN A 14 -2.21 7.14 4.33
CA GLN A 14 -3.67 7.12 4.26
C GLN A 14 -4.18 7.05 2.82
N THR A 15 -3.54 7.78 1.91
CA THR A 15 -3.87 7.78 0.48
C THR A 15 -3.65 6.40 -0.14
N ALA A 16 -2.55 5.72 0.19
CA ALA A 16 -2.25 4.37 -0.31
C ALA A 16 -3.25 3.34 0.22
N LEU A 17 -3.57 3.39 1.52
CA LEU A 17 -4.57 2.52 2.13
C LEU A 17 -5.95 2.74 1.50
N ARG A 18 -6.37 4.00 1.36
CA ARG A 18 -7.64 4.36 0.72
C ARG A 18 -7.71 3.82 -0.71
N TYR A 19 -6.65 3.97 -1.50
CA TYR A 19 -6.60 3.47 -2.87
C TYR A 19 -6.87 1.96 -2.96
N MET A 20 -6.20 1.17 -2.12
CA MET A 20 -6.38 -0.29 -2.09
C MET A 20 -7.81 -0.67 -1.64
N ILE A 21 -8.32 -0.03 -0.60
CA ILE A 21 -9.68 -0.26 -0.10
C ILE A 21 -10.72 0.07 -1.19
N GLN A 22 -10.55 1.17 -1.92
CA GLN A 22 -11.48 1.59 -2.98
C GLN A 22 -11.41 0.66 -4.22
N LYS A 23 -10.31 -0.08 -4.38
CA LYS A 23 -10.18 -1.21 -5.33
C LYS A 23 -10.76 -2.53 -4.79
N ASN A 24 -11.43 -2.50 -3.65
CA ASN A 24 -11.97 -3.67 -2.97
C ASN A 24 -10.89 -4.70 -2.55
N ILE A 25 -9.70 -4.21 -2.17
CA ILE A 25 -8.60 -5.01 -1.63
C ILE A 25 -8.52 -4.77 -0.12
N VAL A 26 -8.54 -5.85 0.65
CA VAL A 26 -8.34 -5.80 2.11
C VAL A 26 -6.87 -5.47 2.41
N VAL A 27 -6.64 -4.54 3.33
CA VAL A 27 -5.29 -4.08 3.72
C VAL A 27 -4.96 -4.47 5.17
N ILE A 28 -3.69 -4.77 5.43
CA ILE A 28 -3.17 -5.15 6.76
C ILE A 28 -1.95 -4.29 7.15
N PRO A 29 -2.11 -2.97 7.36
CA PRO A 29 -0.99 -2.11 7.73
C PRO A 29 -0.43 -2.48 9.11
N LYS A 30 0.88 -2.63 9.20
CA LYS A 30 1.58 -2.88 10.48
C LYS A 30 2.14 -1.58 11.05
N SER A 31 1.91 -1.34 12.33
CA SER A 31 2.54 -0.27 13.10
C SER A 31 2.82 -0.76 14.53
N VAL A 32 3.78 -0.13 15.20
CA VAL A 32 3.99 -0.24 16.66
C VAL A 32 3.64 1.07 17.39
N HIS A 33 3.39 2.14 16.64
CA HIS A 33 3.05 3.47 17.13
C HIS A 33 1.53 3.67 17.11
N ILE A 34 0.96 4.05 18.26
CA ILE A 34 -0.50 4.18 18.46
C ILE A 34 -1.09 5.29 17.59
N GLU A 35 -0.37 6.39 17.44
CA GLU A 35 -0.72 7.53 16.61
C GLU A 35 -0.85 7.13 15.13
N TRP A 36 0.01 6.22 14.66
CA TRP A 36 -0.06 5.71 13.29
C TRP A 36 -1.12 4.63 13.12
N MET A 37 -1.41 3.83 14.16
CA MET A 37 -2.55 2.91 14.13
C MET A 37 -3.86 3.69 13.96
N ALA A 38 -4.04 4.77 14.73
CA ALA A 38 -5.20 5.65 14.60
C ALA A 38 -5.25 6.30 13.21
N GLN A 39 -4.12 6.83 12.71
CA GLN A 39 -4.04 7.41 11.37
C GLN A 39 -4.36 6.39 10.25
N ASN A 40 -3.85 5.16 10.36
CA ASN A 40 -4.11 4.09 9.37
C ASN A 40 -5.58 3.65 9.34
N PHE A 41 -6.30 3.81 10.46
CA PHE A 41 -7.73 3.52 10.55
C PHE A 41 -8.59 4.68 10.01
N ASP A 42 -8.09 5.91 10.08
CA ASP A 42 -8.74 7.13 9.60
C ASP A 42 -8.65 7.29 8.06
N VAL A 43 -9.22 6.32 7.33
CA VAL A 43 -9.19 6.25 5.85
C VAL A 43 -10.56 6.04 5.20
N PHE A 44 -11.63 6.11 5.99
CA PHE A 44 -13.00 5.85 5.52
C PHE A 44 -13.84 7.11 5.34
N ASP A 45 -13.35 8.26 5.79
CA ASP A 45 -14.01 9.56 5.77
C ASP A 45 -13.78 10.37 4.48
N PHE A 46 -13.01 9.84 3.53
CA PHE A 46 -12.75 10.45 2.23
C PHE A 46 -12.77 9.42 1.10
N ALA A 47 -12.84 9.88 -0.14
CA ALA A 47 -12.75 9.03 -1.33
C ALA A 47 -11.86 9.69 -2.40
N LEU A 48 -11.04 8.87 -3.05
CA LEU A 48 -10.23 9.30 -4.19
C LEU A 48 -11.14 9.41 -5.41
N ASP A 49 -11.01 10.50 -6.15
CA ASP A 49 -11.77 10.64 -7.39
C ASP A 49 -11.17 9.80 -8.53
N HIS A 50 -11.87 9.75 -9.65
CA HIS A 50 -11.47 8.93 -10.79
C HIS A 50 -10.07 9.30 -11.33
N PHE A 51 -9.73 10.59 -11.32
CA PHE A 51 -8.45 11.07 -11.84
C PHE A 51 -7.30 10.67 -10.90
N ASP A 52 -7.50 10.80 -9.59
CA ASP A 52 -6.52 10.40 -8.59
C ASP A 52 -6.30 8.88 -8.61
N MET A 53 -7.38 8.10 -8.74
CA MET A 53 -7.29 6.65 -8.90
C MET A 53 -6.46 6.26 -10.13
N GLN A 54 -6.66 6.92 -11.28
CA GLN A 54 -5.86 6.68 -12.48
C GLN A 54 -4.39 7.09 -12.30
N ARG A 55 -4.14 8.24 -11.66
CA ARG A 55 -2.78 8.74 -11.44
C ARG A 55 -1.97 7.81 -10.54
N ILE A 56 -2.60 7.18 -9.54
CA ILE A 56 -1.96 6.16 -8.71
C ILE A 56 -1.74 4.87 -9.49
N ALA A 57 -2.71 4.44 -10.31
CA ALA A 57 -2.57 3.24 -11.14
C ALA A 57 -1.41 3.32 -12.13
N ALA A 58 -1.09 4.52 -12.63
CA ALA A 58 0.04 4.76 -13.52
C ALA A 58 1.42 4.59 -12.86
N LEU A 59 1.49 4.42 -11.54
CA LEU A 59 2.74 4.19 -10.79
C LEU A 59 3.15 2.71 -10.74
N ASP A 60 2.37 1.80 -11.34
CA ASP A 60 2.65 0.37 -11.29
C ASP A 60 3.90 -0.01 -12.12
N GLU A 61 4.93 -0.51 -11.42
CA GLU A 61 6.19 -0.97 -12.03
C GLU A 61 6.12 -2.44 -12.45
N ARG A 62 5.06 -3.18 -12.07
CA ARG A 62 4.88 -4.62 -12.34
C ARG A 62 5.97 -5.52 -11.77
N GLU A 63 6.71 -5.03 -10.78
CA GLU A 63 7.76 -5.75 -10.09
C GLU A 63 7.46 -5.83 -8.59
N SER A 64 7.89 -6.92 -7.97
CA SER A 64 7.82 -7.07 -6.51
C SER A 64 8.84 -6.15 -5.86
N ALA A 65 8.44 -5.43 -4.80
CA ALA A 65 9.36 -4.59 -4.03
C ALA A 65 10.42 -5.37 -3.23
N PHE A 66 10.38 -6.70 -3.23
CA PHE A 66 11.32 -7.56 -2.49
C PHE A 66 12.08 -8.50 -3.44
N PHE A 67 11.38 -9.50 -3.98
CA PHE A 67 11.95 -10.52 -4.87
C PHE A 67 10.84 -11.22 -5.67
N SER A 68 11.23 -11.93 -6.73
CA SER A 68 10.34 -12.77 -7.53
C SER A 68 10.23 -14.16 -6.92
N HIS A 69 9.00 -14.64 -6.71
CA HIS A 69 8.78 -16.02 -6.25
C HIS A 69 9.03 -17.07 -7.35
N TYR A 70 9.28 -16.63 -8.59
CA TYR A 70 9.60 -17.51 -9.72
C TYR A 70 11.11 -17.65 -9.96
N ASP A 71 11.94 -16.91 -9.22
CA ASP A 71 13.39 -17.03 -9.28
C ASP A 71 13.86 -18.24 -8.44
N PRO A 72 14.58 -19.21 -9.02
CA PRO A 72 15.06 -20.39 -8.30
C PRO A 72 15.93 -20.06 -7.08
N GLU A 73 16.77 -19.02 -7.14
CA GLU A 73 17.65 -18.65 -6.02
C GLU A 73 16.82 -18.19 -4.80
N THR A 74 15.76 -17.41 -5.07
CA THR A 74 14.79 -16.99 -4.04
C THR A 74 14.08 -18.19 -3.40
N VAL A 75 13.73 -19.21 -4.18
CA VAL A 75 13.07 -20.42 -3.64
C VAL A 75 14.00 -21.23 -2.73
N GLU A 76 15.26 -21.40 -3.14
CA GLU A 76 16.27 -22.06 -2.31
C GLU A 76 16.49 -21.31 -1.00
N PHE A 77 16.58 -19.97 -1.06
CA PHE A 77 16.70 -19.13 0.14
C PHE A 77 15.53 -19.34 1.11
N LEU A 78 14.28 -19.23 0.64
CA LEU A 78 13.09 -19.32 1.50
C LEU A 78 12.93 -20.71 2.14
N THR A 79 13.16 -21.78 1.39
CA THR A 79 13.07 -23.16 1.92
C THR A 79 14.17 -23.47 2.91
N GLY A 80 15.30 -22.77 2.85
CA GLY A 80 16.40 -22.86 3.81
C GLY A 80 16.12 -22.22 5.18
N LEU A 81 15.12 -21.34 5.30
CA LEU A 81 14.83 -20.61 6.56
C LEU A 81 14.19 -21.47 7.65
N VAL A 82 13.64 -22.64 7.32
CA VAL A 82 12.87 -23.51 8.24
C VAL A 82 13.77 -24.60 8.85
N LYS A 83 15.08 -24.37 8.96
CA LYS A 83 16.01 -25.30 9.61
C LYS A 83 16.20 -25.00 11.09
#